data_AF-A0A1M7NFT4-F1
#
_entry.id   AF-A0A1M7NFT4-F1
#
_cell.length_a   1.000
_cell.length_b   1.000
_cell.length_c   1.000
_cell.angle_alpha   90.00
_cell.angle_beta   90.00
_cell.angle_gamma   90.00
#
_symmetry.space_group_name_H-M   'P 1'
#
loop_
_entity.id
_entity.type
_entity.pdbx_description
1 polymer ?
#
loop_
_entity_poly.entity_id
_entity_poly.type
_entity_poly.pdbx_seq_one_letter_code
_entity_poly.pdbx_strand_id
1 'polypeptide(L)'
;MSTTPAAAEAPGRILVVGRSPGVLVAAVDILRAKGYEANATNQFDQVLDDYDVTDLDVMVFGGMVPAETKQHLREEVSKRNPRVDFIQGLAGIPGVIAAQVEAGTSDGRRGQDGARIAYDVDRRRVQVTLREPAHVTADAFWHTSFTPPEPKSTSARVLDDSLDAGPHEIQLPDEVPSEASFLAVAAGDQVRVFTVGEMPKAVRRSVPTSTSDKRITEADPVTTRSDDH
;
A
#
# COMPACT_ATOMS: atom_id res chain seq x y z
N MET A 1 35.65 -20.14 -16.40
CA MET A 1 34.72 -19.80 -15.31
C MET A 1 33.96 -18.57 -15.76
N SER A 2 32.77 -18.78 -16.33
CA SER A 2 31.90 -17.69 -16.79
C SER A 2 30.82 -17.50 -15.74
N THR A 3 30.89 -16.39 -15.02
CA THR A 3 29.84 -15.98 -14.09
C THR A 3 28.70 -15.43 -14.94
N THR A 4 27.63 -16.19 -15.08
CA THR A 4 26.35 -15.68 -15.59
C THR A 4 25.90 -14.55 -14.67
N PRO A 5 25.62 -13.34 -15.18
CA PRO A 5 25.05 -12.29 -14.35
C PRO A 5 23.67 -12.77 -13.89
N ALA A 6 23.41 -12.69 -12.58
CA ALA A 6 22.07 -12.85 -12.04
C ALA A 6 21.15 -11.88 -12.79
N ALA A 7 20.09 -12.39 -13.42
CA ALA A 7 19.07 -11.56 -14.01
C ALA A 7 18.58 -10.59 -12.94
N ALA A 8 18.67 -9.28 -13.19
CA ALA A 8 17.98 -8.32 -12.36
C ALA A 8 16.50 -8.74 -12.36
N GLU A 9 15.95 -9.07 -11.20
CA GLU A 9 14.51 -9.35 -11.09
C GLU A 9 13.77 -8.15 -11.70
N ALA A 10 12.85 -8.43 -12.63
CA ALA A 10 12.05 -7.38 -13.25
C ALA A 10 11.31 -6.59 -12.15
N PRO A 11 11.18 -5.27 -12.30
CA PRO A 11 10.45 -4.45 -11.33
C PRO A 11 8.99 -4.91 -11.24
N GLY A 12 8.47 -5.02 -10.02
CA GLY A 12 7.10 -5.50 -9.81
C GLY A 12 6.07 -4.60 -10.49
N ARG A 13 5.12 -5.19 -11.23
CA ARG A 13 4.05 -4.52 -11.98
C ARG A 13 2.82 -4.29 -11.11
N ILE A 14 2.53 -3.02 -10.83
CA ILE A 14 1.52 -2.62 -9.84
C ILE A 14 0.42 -1.80 -10.51
N LEU A 15 -0.84 -2.14 -10.26
CA LEU A 15 -1.99 -1.33 -10.64
C LEU A 15 -2.80 -0.90 -9.40
N VAL A 16 -2.89 0.41 -9.16
CA VAL A 16 -3.69 1.00 -8.08
C VAL A 16 -5.04 1.50 -8.62
N VAL A 17 -6.13 0.87 -8.21
CA VAL A 17 -7.49 1.27 -8.57
C VAL A 17 -8.13 2.01 -7.39
N GLY A 18 -8.47 3.28 -7.57
CA GLY A 18 -9.03 4.10 -6.48
C GLY A 18 -9.80 5.31 -6.98
N ARG A 19 -10.28 6.17 -6.07
CA ARG A 19 -11.09 7.34 -6.46
C ARG A 19 -10.29 8.64 -6.59
N SER A 20 -9.45 8.93 -5.61
CA SER A 20 -8.87 10.27 -5.43
C SER A 20 -7.66 10.50 -6.36
N PRO A 21 -7.77 11.39 -7.36
CA PRO A 21 -6.70 11.70 -8.32
C PRO A 21 -5.32 11.92 -7.70
N GLY A 22 -5.22 12.85 -6.76
CA GLY A 22 -3.97 13.22 -6.08
C GLY A 22 -3.37 12.09 -5.27
N VAL A 23 -4.20 11.22 -4.68
CA VAL A 23 -3.72 10.02 -3.98
C VAL A 23 -3.15 9.01 -4.96
N LEU A 24 -3.80 8.80 -6.10
CA LEU A 24 -3.36 7.86 -7.13
C LEU A 24 -2.03 8.29 -7.74
N VAL A 25 -1.91 9.57 -8.15
CA VAL A 25 -0.67 10.12 -8.72
C VAL A 25 0.46 10.03 -7.71
N ALA A 26 0.27 10.51 -6.48
CA ALA A 26 1.31 10.47 -5.46
C ALA A 26 1.72 9.03 -5.08
N ALA A 27 0.78 8.07 -5.06
CA ALA A 27 1.10 6.67 -4.80
C ALA A 27 1.97 6.07 -5.92
N VAL A 28 1.64 6.37 -7.19
CA VAL A 28 2.44 5.96 -8.35
C VAL A 28 3.84 6.56 -8.29
N ASP A 29 3.97 7.84 -7.97
CA ASP A 29 5.28 8.50 -7.86
C ASP A 29 6.16 7.83 -6.80
N ILE A 30 5.59 7.53 -5.62
CA ILE A 30 6.32 6.84 -4.54
C ILE A 30 6.74 5.43 -4.98
N LEU A 31 5.84 4.67 -5.62
CA LEU A 31 6.14 3.31 -6.08
C LEU A 31 7.20 3.31 -7.18
N ARG A 32 7.12 4.20 -8.16
CA ARG A 32 8.13 4.33 -9.23
C ARG A 32 9.49 4.75 -8.66
N ALA A 33 9.51 5.66 -7.68
CA ALA A 33 10.75 6.03 -6.98
C ALA A 33 11.39 4.85 -6.22
N LYS A 34 10.58 3.86 -5.81
CA LYS A 34 11.03 2.60 -5.20
C LYS A 34 11.39 1.51 -6.22
N GLY A 35 11.27 1.80 -7.52
CA GLY A 35 11.65 0.90 -8.61
C GLY A 35 10.54 -0.03 -9.09
N TYR A 36 9.26 0.22 -8.76
CA TYR A 36 8.14 -0.55 -9.31
C TYR A 36 7.65 0.02 -10.65
N GLU A 37 7.14 -0.86 -11.52
CA GLU A 37 6.35 -0.48 -12.68
C GLU A 37 4.90 -0.22 -12.22
N ALA A 38 4.63 1.00 -11.75
CA ALA A 38 3.33 1.34 -11.16
C ALA A 38 2.46 2.20 -12.07
N ASN A 39 1.19 1.83 -12.16
CA ASN A 39 0.10 2.57 -12.80
C ASN A 39 -1.10 2.71 -11.85
N ALA A 40 -1.99 3.65 -12.15
CA ALA A 40 -3.20 3.88 -11.37
C ALA A 40 -4.35 4.42 -12.20
N THR A 41 -5.58 4.09 -11.82
CA THR A 41 -6.78 4.61 -12.46
C THR A 41 -7.96 4.80 -11.50
N ASN A 42 -8.82 5.77 -11.83
CA ASN A 42 -10.16 5.91 -11.26
C ASN A 42 -11.30 5.59 -12.23
N GLN A 43 -10.97 5.11 -13.44
CA GLN A 43 -11.91 4.70 -14.48
C GLN A 43 -12.23 3.21 -14.34
N PHE A 44 -13.06 2.86 -13.35
CA PHE A 44 -13.30 1.48 -12.93
C PHE A 44 -13.78 0.55 -14.05
N ASP A 45 -14.67 1.04 -14.91
CA ASP A 45 -15.27 0.25 -15.98
C ASP A 45 -14.31 0.04 -17.16
N GLN A 46 -13.19 0.78 -17.21
CA GLN A 46 -12.20 0.72 -18.29
C GLN A 46 -10.95 -0.07 -17.90
N VAL A 47 -10.83 -0.52 -16.64
CA VAL A 47 -9.61 -1.19 -16.14
C VAL A 47 -9.18 -2.37 -17.03
N LEU A 48 -10.12 -3.21 -17.47
CA LEU A 48 -9.83 -4.41 -18.27
C LEU A 48 -9.53 -4.12 -19.75
N ASP A 49 -9.83 -2.90 -20.21
CA ASP A 49 -9.59 -2.43 -21.57
C ASP A 49 -8.30 -1.60 -21.67
N ASP A 50 -8.01 -0.82 -20.61
CA ASP A 50 -6.92 0.16 -20.60
C ASP A 50 -5.57 -0.40 -20.14
N TYR A 51 -5.57 -1.54 -19.46
CA TYR A 51 -4.38 -2.15 -18.87
C TYR A 51 -4.25 -3.61 -19.27
N ASP A 52 -3.01 -4.01 -19.60
CA ASP A 52 -2.67 -5.41 -19.65
C ASP A 52 -2.65 -5.95 -18.21
N VAL A 53 -3.57 -6.85 -17.90
CA VAL A 53 -3.70 -7.48 -16.58
C VAL A 53 -3.03 -8.85 -16.53
N THR A 54 -2.49 -9.33 -17.66
CA THR A 54 -1.92 -10.68 -17.79
C THR A 54 -0.56 -10.82 -17.11
N ASP A 55 0.12 -9.70 -16.87
CA ASP A 55 1.47 -9.62 -16.30
C ASP A 55 1.55 -8.86 -14.96
N LEU A 56 0.41 -8.43 -14.42
CA LEU A 56 0.38 -7.71 -13.15
C LEU A 56 0.82 -8.61 -12.00
N ASP A 57 1.74 -8.10 -11.18
CA ASP A 57 2.13 -8.76 -9.94
C ASP A 57 1.16 -8.40 -8.83
N VAL A 58 0.74 -7.13 -8.74
CA VAL A 58 -0.14 -6.65 -7.67
C VAL A 58 -1.23 -5.72 -8.19
N MET A 59 -2.47 -5.96 -7.74
CA MET A 59 -3.59 -5.03 -7.92
C MET A 59 -4.08 -4.52 -6.56
N VAL A 60 -4.02 -3.20 -6.34
CA VAL A 60 -4.46 -2.54 -5.11
C VAL A 60 -5.84 -1.90 -5.30
N PHE A 61 -6.79 -2.24 -4.44
CA PHE A 61 -8.12 -1.62 -4.42
C PHE A 61 -8.28 -0.60 -3.30
N GLY A 62 -8.53 0.65 -3.65
CA GLY A 62 -8.90 1.71 -2.72
C GLY A 62 -10.22 1.45 -1.99
N GLY A 63 -10.41 2.08 -0.83
CA GLY A 63 -11.61 1.92 0.00
C GLY A 63 -12.90 2.34 -0.71
N MET A 64 -12.84 3.37 -1.55
CA MET A 64 -13.99 3.98 -2.24
C MET A 64 -14.33 3.33 -3.60
N VAL A 65 -13.64 2.25 -3.97
CA VAL A 65 -14.06 1.42 -5.12
C VAL A 65 -15.28 0.58 -4.67
N PRO A 66 -16.39 0.56 -5.42
CA PRO A 66 -17.57 -0.23 -5.06
C PRO A 66 -17.23 -1.72 -4.88
N ALA A 67 -17.91 -2.39 -3.94
CA ALA A 67 -17.65 -3.79 -3.62
C ALA A 67 -17.84 -4.72 -4.83
N GLU A 68 -18.92 -4.50 -5.60
CA GLU A 68 -19.23 -5.25 -6.82
C GLU A 68 -18.14 -5.07 -7.88
N THR A 69 -17.66 -3.84 -8.08
CA THR A 69 -16.53 -3.55 -8.98
C THR A 69 -15.27 -4.31 -8.55
N LYS A 70 -14.92 -4.30 -7.25
CA LYS A 70 -13.76 -5.06 -6.75
C LYS A 70 -13.92 -6.55 -7.00
N GLN A 71 -15.11 -7.10 -6.77
CA GLN A 71 -15.38 -8.51 -7.00
C GLN A 71 -15.25 -8.86 -8.48
N HIS A 72 -15.90 -8.08 -9.36
CA HIS A 72 -15.83 -8.26 -10.79
C HIS A 72 -14.39 -8.24 -11.31
N LEU A 73 -13.61 -7.22 -10.92
CA LEU A 73 -12.21 -7.12 -11.32
C LEU A 73 -11.37 -8.28 -10.78
N ARG A 74 -11.57 -8.72 -9.54
CA ARG A 74 -10.88 -9.91 -9.00
C ARG A 74 -11.18 -11.15 -9.84
N GLU A 75 -12.44 -11.39 -10.16
CA GLU A 75 -12.86 -12.56 -10.93
C GLU A 75 -12.29 -12.55 -12.35
N GLU A 76 -12.40 -11.43 -13.06
CA GLU A 76 -11.93 -11.32 -14.45
C GLU A 76 -10.41 -11.31 -14.56
N VAL A 77 -9.71 -10.62 -13.66
CA VAL A 77 -8.24 -10.63 -13.66
C VAL A 77 -7.73 -12.02 -13.29
N SER A 78 -8.29 -12.69 -12.28
CA SER A 78 -7.82 -14.03 -11.86
C SER A 78 -7.98 -15.09 -12.96
N LYS A 79 -8.97 -14.94 -13.85
CA LYS A 79 -9.12 -15.82 -15.04
C LYS A 79 -7.97 -15.67 -16.02
N ARG A 80 -7.42 -14.46 -16.15
CA ARG A 80 -6.35 -14.10 -17.11
C ARG A 80 -4.96 -14.25 -16.50
N ASN A 81 -4.83 -13.96 -15.22
CA ASN A 81 -3.59 -14.01 -14.44
C ASN A 81 -3.88 -14.56 -13.03
N PRO A 82 -3.73 -15.88 -12.82
CA PRO A 82 -3.93 -16.50 -11.51
C PRO A 82 -2.86 -16.17 -10.46
N ARG A 83 -1.79 -15.46 -10.82
CA ARG A 83 -0.64 -15.17 -9.95
C ARG A 83 -0.69 -13.78 -9.33
N VAL A 84 -1.60 -12.92 -9.77
CA VAL A 84 -1.73 -11.57 -9.25
C VAL A 84 -2.11 -11.60 -7.76
N ASP A 85 -1.46 -10.75 -6.98
CA ASP A 85 -1.83 -10.50 -5.59
C ASP A 85 -2.81 -9.33 -5.49
N PHE A 86 -3.93 -9.54 -4.80
CA PHE A 86 -4.92 -8.49 -4.58
C PHE A 86 -4.77 -7.88 -3.20
N ILE A 87 -4.46 -6.59 -3.14
CA ILE A 87 -4.35 -5.84 -1.89
C ILE A 87 -5.59 -4.97 -1.70
N GLN A 88 -6.26 -5.10 -0.55
CA GLN A 88 -7.24 -4.12 -0.11
C GLN A 88 -6.50 -2.96 0.58
N GLY A 89 -6.48 -1.79 -0.07
CA GLY A 89 -5.87 -0.59 0.50
C GLY A 89 -6.53 -0.21 1.83
N LEU A 90 -5.71 0.05 2.85
CA LEU A 90 -6.15 0.40 4.21
C LEU A 90 -6.69 1.82 4.30
N ALA A 91 -6.07 2.75 3.56
CA ALA A 91 -6.45 4.15 3.53
C ALA A 91 -6.09 4.80 2.20
N GLY A 92 -6.76 5.90 1.88
CA GLY A 92 -6.40 6.79 0.77
C GLY A 92 -5.20 7.66 1.12
N ILE A 93 -4.12 7.07 1.61
CA ILE A 93 -2.87 7.74 1.96
C ILE A 93 -1.76 7.14 1.06
N PRO A 94 -1.10 7.94 0.21
CA PRO A 94 -0.10 7.45 -0.74
C PRO A 94 0.99 6.58 -0.11
N GLY A 95 1.58 7.04 1.00
CA GLY A 95 2.64 6.30 1.70
C GLY A 95 2.18 4.97 2.27
N VAL A 96 0.92 4.86 2.74
CA VAL A 96 0.35 3.60 3.22
C VAL A 96 0.14 2.63 2.07
N ILE A 97 -0.38 3.10 0.93
CA ILE A 97 -0.57 2.28 -0.27
C ILE A 97 0.78 1.70 -0.73
N ALA A 98 1.80 2.55 -0.84
CA ALA A 98 3.13 2.11 -1.23
C ALA A 98 3.73 1.10 -0.24
N ALA A 99 3.61 1.34 1.06
CA ALA A 99 4.10 0.41 2.08
C ALA A 99 3.36 -0.94 2.07
N GLN A 100 2.06 -0.96 1.74
CA GLN A 100 1.32 -2.22 1.59
C GLN A 100 1.78 -3.03 0.38
N VAL A 101 2.09 -2.37 -0.73
CA VAL A 101 2.66 -3.01 -1.92
C VAL A 101 4.03 -3.60 -1.60
N GLU A 102 4.89 -2.85 -0.93
CA GLU A 102 6.18 -3.38 -0.45
C GLU A 102 5.98 -4.58 0.48
N ALA A 103 5.07 -4.51 1.44
CA ALA A 103 4.79 -5.64 2.32
C ALA A 103 4.32 -6.90 1.56
N GLY A 104 3.45 -6.73 0.57
CA GLY A 104 2.95 -7.84 -0.25
C GLY A 104 4.04 -8.48 -1.12
N THR A 105 4.89 -7.66 -1.74
CA THR A 105 5.97 -8.13 -2.62
C THR A 105 7.18 -8.66 -1.84
N SER A 106 7.43 -8.16 -0.63
CA SER A 106 8.46 -8.68 0.28
C SER A 106 8.14 -10.09 0.81
N ASP A 107 6.86 -10.41 1.07
CA ASP A 107 6.50 -11.74 1.61
C ASP A 107 6.77 -12.89 0.62
N GLY A 108 6.82 -12.61 -0.69
CA GLY A 108 7.21 -13.58 -1.72
C GLY A 108 8.71 -13.92 -1.73
N ARG A 109 9.56 -13.08 -1.13
CA ARG A 109 11.02 -13.26 -1.04
C ARG A 109 11.48 -14.01 0.22
N ARG A 110 10.54 -14.55 1.01
CA ARG A 110 10.82 -15.19 2.31
C ARG A 110 11.87 -16.31 2.23
N GLY A 111 13.02 -16.06 2.85
CA GLY A 111 13.68 -17.05 3.68
C GLY A 111 12.98 -17.17 5.05
N GLN A 112 13.05 -18.33 5.72
CA GLN A 112 12.48 -18.54 7.07
C GLN A 112 13.17 -17.72 8.19
N ASP A 113 14.07 -16.81 7.82
CA ASP A 113 15.07 -16.19 8.68
C ASP A 113 14.94 -14.67 8.89
N GLY A 114 13.88 -14.05 8.36
CA GLY A 114 13.65 -12.60 8.46
C GLY A 114 13.27 -12.06 9.85
N ALA A 115 13.25 -10.73 9.97
CA ALA A 115 12.88 -9.99 11.16
C ALA A 115 11.45 -10.29 11.64
N ARG A 116 11.20 -10.34 12.95
CA ARG A 116 9.83 -10.41 13.47
C ARG A 116 9.37 -9.01 13.83
N ILE A 117 8.30 -8.54 13.19
CA ILE A 117 7.74 -7.21 13.42
C ILE A 117 6.29 -7.39 13.87
N ALA A 118 5.95 -6.85 15.03
CA ALA A 118 4.61 -6.84 15.59
C ALA A 118 4.27 -5.46 16.15
N TYR A 119 2.98 -5.16 16.28
CA TYR A 119 2.49 -3.92 16.89
C TYR A 119 1.62 -4.23 18.10
N ASP A 120 1.97 -3.67 19.25
CA ASP A 120 1.21 -3.69 20.49
C ASP A 120 0.28 -2.46 20.50
N VAL A 121 -1.02 -2.71 20.29
CA VAL A 121 -2.03 -1.65 20.22
C VAL A 121 -2.26 -0.98 21.56
N ASP A 122 -2.18 -1.73 22.66
CA ASP A 122 -2.47 -1.23 24.01
C ASP A 122 -1.35 -0.30 24.50
N ARG A 123 -0.10 -0.63 24.16
CA ARG A 123 1.09 0.17 24.52
C ARG A 123 1.50 1.16 23.44
N ARG A 124 0.92 1.07 22.25
CA ARG A 124 1.30 1.83 21.05
C ARG A 124 2.80 1.70 20.74
N ARG A 125 3.27 0.47 20.66
CA ARG A 125 4.70 0.14 20.42
C ARG A 125 4.86 -0.86 19.29
N VAL A 126 5.92 -0.67 18.51
CA VAL A 126 6.41 -1.72 17.60
C VAL A 126 7.38 -2.59 18.36
N GLN A 127 7.23 -3.90 18.23
CA GLN A 127 8.21 -4.88 18.65
C GLN A 127 8.92 -5.40 17.40
N VAL A 128 10.24 -5.20 17.34
CA VAL A 128 11.09 -5.68 16.26
C VAL A 128 12.10 -6.65 16.86
N THR A 129 12.12 -7.90 16.40
CA THR A 129 13.19 -8.86 16.74
C THR A 129 14.02 -9.14 15.50
N LEU A 130 15.30 -8.77 15.58
CA LEU A 130 16.29 -8.96 14.53
C LEU A 130 17.20 -10.14 14.86
N ARG A 131 17.58 -10.93 13.86
CA ARG A 131 18.57 -12.01 14.02
C ARG A 131 20.00 -11.52 13.85
N GLU A 132 20.17 -10.55 12.97
CA GLU A 132 21.42 -9.87 12.67
C GLU A 132 21.18 -8.36 12.66
N PRO A 133 22.22 -7.53 12.80
CA PRO A 133 22.07 -6.09 12.69
C PRO A 133 21.42 -5.70 11.36
N ALA A 134 20.43 -4.83 11.41
CA ALA A 134 19.69 -4.41 10.22
C ALA A 134 19.29 -2.94 10.31
N HIS A 135 19.18 -2.31 9.14
CA HIS A 135 18.55 -1.01 9.05
C HIS A 135 17.04 -1.14 9.24
N VAL A 136 16.50 -0.34 10.15
CA VAL A 136 15.08 -0.33 10.51
C VAL A 136 14.52 1.07 10.33
N THR A 137 13.44 1.16 9.57
CA THR A 137 12.65 2.38 9.45
C THR A 137 11.25 2.15 9.99
N ALA A 138 10.68 3.17 10.63
CA ALA A 138 9.29 3.20 11.04
C ALA A 138 8.68 4.54 10.63
N ASP A 139 7.67 4.51 9.78
CA ASP A 139 6.97 5.67 9.25
C ASP A 139 5.50 5.64 9.68
N ALA A 140 5.08 6.66 10.42
CA ALA A 140 3.68 6.85 10.80
C ALA A 140 2.97 7.71 9.75
N PHE A 141 1.72 7.38 9.44
CA PHE A 141 0.87 8.07 8.49
C PHE A 141 -0.50 8.32 9.10
N TRP A 142 -1.11 9.47 8.87
CA TRP A 142 -2.49 9.71 9.30
C TRP A 142 -3.21 10.73 8.44
N HIS A 143 -4.54 10.65 8.45
CA HIS A 143 -5.37 11.64 7.79
C HIS A 143 -5.44 12.94 8.59
N THR A 144 -5.36 14.06 7.87
CA THR A 144 -5.56 15.41 8.42
C THR A 144 -6.90 16.01 7.98
N SER A 145 -7.51 15.45 6.93
CA SER A 145 -8.86 15.81 6.48
C SER A 145 -9.48 14.68 5.65
N PHE A 146 -10.80 14.52 5.76
CA PHE A 146 -11.62 13.61 4.93
C PHE A 146 -12.54 14.35 3.98
N THR A 147 -12.46 15.68 3.93
CA THR A 147 -13.38 16.51 3.15
C THR A 147 -13.20 16.25 1.65
N PRO A 148 -14.27 15.97 0.90
CA PRO A 148 -14.22 15.85 -0.56
C PRO A 148 -13.66 17.13 -1.23
N PRO A 149 -13.10 17.04 -2.46
CA PRO A 149 -13.01 15.83 -3.30
C PRO A 149 -11.86 14.89 -2.92
N GLU A 150 -10.85 15.38 -2.18
CA GLU A 150 -9.65 14.62 -1.87
C GLU A 150 -9.32 14.62 -0.38
N PRO A 151 -9.07 13.44 0.21
CA PRO A 151 -8.60 13.38 1.58
C PRO A 151 -7.19 13.95 1.68
N LYS A 152 -6.88 14.58 2.81
CA LYS A 152 -5.53 15.05 3.14
C LYS A 152 -4.90 14.12 4.15
N SER A 153 -3.58 14.00 4.08
CA SER A 153 -2.78 13.18 4.98
C SER A 153 -1.42 13.80 5.24
N THR A 154 -0.75 13.31 6.27
CA THR A 154 0.64 13.64 6.60
C THR A 154 1.34 12.39 7.12
N SER A 155 2.65 12.49 7.32
CA SER A 155 3.48 11.43 7.86
C SER A 155 4.56 11.97 8.80
N ALA A 156 5.13 11.08 9.61
CA ALA A 156 6.32 11.33 10.43
C ALA A 156 7.22 10.10 10.47
N ARG A 157 8.54 10.33 10.35
CA ARG A 157 9.57 9.31 10.57
C ARG A 157 9.73 9.09 12.07
N VAL A 158 9.33 7.92 12.55
CA VAL A 158 9.39 7.53 13.96
C VAL A 158 10.76 6.96 14.32
N LEU A 159 11.34 6.18 13.41
CA LEU A 159 12.69 5.63 13.54
C LEU A 159 13.34 5.55 12.16
N ASP A 160 14.63 5.91 12.09
CA ASP A 160 15.51 5.70 10.96
C ASP A 160 16.90 5.36 11.48
N ASP A 161 17.18 4.09 11.75
CA ASP A 161 18.44 3.71 12.40
C ASP A 161 18.90 2.30 12.04
N SER A 162 20.17 2.00 12.30
CA SER A 162 20.70 0.64 12.29
C SER A 162 20.59 0.06 13.70
N LEU A 163 19.83 -1.02 13.84
CA LEU A 163 19.63 -1.70 15.11
C LEU A 163 20.46 -2.99 15.14
N ASP A 164 21.03 -3.30 16.31
CA ASP A 164 21.76 -4.55 16.53
C ASP A 164 20.83 -5.78 16.49
N ALA A 165 21.41 -6.98 16.45
CA ALA A 165 20.64 -8.21 16.65
C ALA A 165 19.95 -8.23 18.03
N GLY A 166 18.72 -8.75 18.08
CA GLY A 166 17.94 -8.87 19.31
C GLY A 166 16.58 -8.16 19.26
N PRO A 167 15.88 -8.09 20.40
CA PRO A 167 14.59 -7.42 20.52
C PRO A 167 14.74 -5.90 20.71
N HIS A 168 13.89 -5.15 20.03
CA HIS A 168 13.80 -3.69 20.09
C HIS A 168 12.36 -3.25 20.25
N GLU A 169 12.15 -2.19 21.03
CA GLU A 169 10.85 -1.53 21.16
C GLU A 169 10.93 -0.12 20.58
N ILE A 170 10.01 0.21 19.69
CA ILE A 170 9.89 1.54 19.10
C ILE A 170 8.59 2.15 19.62
N GLN A 171 8.71 3.20 20.43
CA GLN A 171 7.55 3.92 20.96
C GLN A 171 6.97 4.84 19.89
N LEU A 172 5.67 4.74 19.67
CA LEU A 172 4.99 5.66 18.77
C LEU A 172 4.83 7.03 19.46
N PRO A 173 5.19 8.14 18.79
CA PRO A 173 5.03 9.49 19.35
C PRO A 173 3.56 9.85 19.60
N ASP A 174 3.32 10.70 20.60
CA ASP A 174 1.98 11.17 20.97
C ASP A 174 1.32 12.04 19.88
N GLU A 175 2.11 12.65 19.00
CA GLU A 175 1.62 13.42 17.85
C GLU A 175 0.89 12.55 16.81
N VAL A 176 1.17 11.25 16.78
CA VAL A 176 0.44 10.32 15.91
C VAL A 176 -0.96 10.13 16.51
N PRO A 177 -2.06 10.42 15.78
CA PRO A 177 -3.40 10.27 16.33
C PRO A 177 -3.76 8.82 16.63
N SER A 178 -4.73 8.60 17.53
CA SER A 178 -5.31 7.28 17.80
C SER A 178 -6.43 6.88 16.83
N GLU A 179 -6.75 7.72 15.84
CA GLU A 179 -7.74 7.46 14.80
C GLU A 179 -7.14 7.73 13.43
N ALA A 180 -7.59 6.95 12.43
CA ALA A 180 -7.16 7.07 11.03
C ALA A 180 -5.64 7.18 10.85
N SER A 181 -4.91 6.38 11.63
CA SER A 181 -3.45 6.37 11.66
C SER A 181 -2.93 4.96 11.38
N PHE A 182 -1.79 4.93 10.73
CA PHE A 182 -1.16 3.73 10.18
C PHE A 182 0.35 3.81 10.40
N LEU A 183 0.99 2.66 10.42
CA LEU A 183 2.42 2.56 10.66
C LEU A 183 3.02 1.54 9.69
N ALA A 184 4.00 1.98 8.92
CA ALA A 184 4.85 1.08 8.14
C ALA A 184 6.17 0.89 8.87
N VAL A 185 6.62 -0.35 8.96
CA VAL A 185 7.92 -0.71 9.54
C VAL A 185 8.65 -1.59 8.55
N ALA A 186 9.85 -1.16 8.15
CA ALA A 186 10.76 -1.95 7.35
C ALA A 186 11.96 -2.37 8.21
N ALA A 187 12.34 -3.64 8.14
CA ALA A 187 13.56 -4.15 8.74
C ALA A 187 14.22 -5.14 7.77
N GLY A 188 15.34 -4.73 7.17
CA GLY A 188 15.95 -5.49 6.08
C GLY A 188 15.02 -5.59 4.86
N ASP A 189 14.74 -6.81 4.40
CA ASP A 189 13.85 -7.10 3.28
C ASP A 189 12.36 -7.16 3.67
N GLN A 190 12.05 -7.11 4.97
CA GLN A 190 10.70 -7.31 5.48
C GLN A 190 10.01 -5.98 5.78
N VAL A 191 8.81 -5.81 5.20
CA VAL A 191 7.92 -4.67 5.47
C VAL A 191 6.62 -5.16 6.11
N ARG A 192 6.14 -4.43 7.12
CA ARG A 192 4.82 -4.62 7.72
C ARG A 192 4.09 -3.29 7.81
N VAL A 193 2.79 -3.33 7.56
CA VAL A 193 1.90 -2.19 7.73
C VAL A 193 0.84 -2.53 8.77
N PHE A 194 0.64 -1.63 9.73
CA PHE A 194 -0.30 -1.77 10.82
C PHE A 194 -1.33 -0.64 10.80
N THR A 195 -2.56 -0.97 11.16
CA THR A 195 -3.55 0.04 11.58
C THR A 195 -3.26 0.38 13.03
N VAL A 196 -2.86 1.63 13.29
CA VAL A 196 -2.63 2.17 14.64
C VAL A 196 -3.94 2.66 15.24
N GLY A 197 -4.68 3.44 14.46
CA GLY A 197 -5.93 4.04 14.83
C GLY A 197 -6.98 3.73 13.78
N GLU A 198 -8.11 3.16 14.21
CA GLU A 198 -9.18 2.82 13.29
C GLU A 198 -9.72 4.04 12.54
N MET A 199 -10.17 3.81 11.30
CA MET A 199 -10.94 4.80 10.56
C MET A 199 -12.22 5.19 11.32
N PRO A 200 -12.52 6.49 11.50
CA PRO A 200 -13.75 6.94 12.14
C PRO A 200 -15.00 6.31 11.51
N LYS A 201 -15.96 5.92 12.35
CA LYS A 201 -17.21 5.27 11.91
C LYS A 201 -17.97 6.08 10.85
N ALA A 202 -17.91 7.42 10.93
CA ALA A 202 -18.56 8.30 9.96
C ALA A 202 -18.00 8.09 8.53
N VAL A 203 -16.69 7.95 8.39
CA VAL A 203 -16.02 7.71 7.10
C VAL A 203 -16.29 6.29 6.59
N ARG A 204 -16.35 5.30 7.49
CA ARG A 204 -16.72 3.93 7.08
C ARG A 204 -18.14 3.85 6.48
N ARG A 205 -19.07 4.70 6.94
CA ARG A 205 -20.45 4.75 6.42
C ARG A 205 -20.58 5.40 5.05
N SER A 206 -19.59 6.20 4.63
CA SER A 206 -19.56 6.79 3.28
C SER A 206 -18.96 5.86 2.23
N VAL A 207 -18.46 4.67 2.61
CA VAL A 207 -17.97 3.67 1.66
C VAL A 207 -19.13 3.21 0.76
N PRO A 208 -18.96 3.22 -0.57
CA PRO A 208 -20.00 2.80 -1.50
C PRO A 208 -20.26 1.31 -1.38
N THR A 209 -21.53 0.92 -1.31
CA THR A 209 -21.92 -0.50 -1.30
C THR A 209 -22.18 -1.05 -2.70
N SER A 210 -22.55 -0.19 -3.66
CA SER A 210 -22.80 -0.56 -5.05
C SER A 210 -22.37 0.54 -6.02
N THR A 211 -22.32 0.22 -7.31
CA THR A 211 -22.01 1.16 -8.40
C THR A 211 -23.06 2.27 -8.57
N SER A 212 -24.29 2.03 -8.12
CA SER A 212 -25.41 2.98 -8.16
C SER A 212 -25.44 3.98 -7.00
N ASP A 213 -24.46 3.95 -6.09
CA ASP A 213 -24.43 4.79 -4.90
C ASP A 213 -24.09 6.25 -5.23
N LYS A 214 -25.11 7.12 -5.24
CA LYS A 214 -25.02 8.54 -5.62
C LYS A 214 -24.43 9.45 -4.53
N ARG A 215 -23.95 8.91 -3.41
CA ARG A 215 -23.33 9.69 -2.33
C ARG A 215 -21.92 10.20 -2.68
N ILE A 216 -21.41 9.84 -3.85
CA ILE A 216 -20.06 10.15 -4.31
C ILE A 216 -20.14 11.22 -5.41
N THR A 217 -19.44 12.33 -5.23
CA THR A 217 -19.21 13.32 -6.29
C THR A 217 -18.21 12.75 -7.31
N GLU A 218 -18.46 12.96 -8.60
CA GLU A 218 -17.52 12.58 -9.65
C GLU A 218 -16.19 13.35 -9.47
N ALA A 219 -15.07 12.62 -9.56
CA ALA A 219 -13.74 13.19 -9.56
C ALA A 219 -13.20 13.22 -11.00
N ASP A 220 -12.26 14.12 -11.27
CA ASP A 220 -11.62 14.21 -12.58
C ASP A 220 -10.97 12.86 -12.98
N PRO A 221 -11.08 12.44 -14.25
CA PRO A 221 -10.54 11.16 -14.69
C PRO A 221 -9.01 11.13 -14.59
N VAL A 222 -8.48 10.03 -14.05
CA VAL A 222 -7.04 9.75 -13.96
C VAL A 222 -6.77 8.35 -14.47
N THR A 223 -5.81 8.24 -15.38
CA THR A 223 -5.18 7.02 -15.87
C THR A 223 -3.69 7.34 -16.01
N THR A 224 -2.83 6.67 -15.25
CA THR A 224 -1.39 6.74 -15.47
C THR A 224 -0.95 5.53 -16.29
N ARG A 225 -0.06 5.75 -17.25
CA ARG A 225 0.66 4.71 -17.99
C ARG A 225 2.16 4.95 -17.79
N SER A 226 2.93 3.88 -17.81
CA SER A 226 4.37 3.97 -17.98
C SER A 226 4.59 3.89 -19.48
N ASP A 227 5.19 4.92 -20.08
CA ASP A 227 5.53 4.87 -21.50
C ASP A 227 6.67 3.85 -21.66
N ASP A 228 6.47 2.83 -22.49
CA ASP A 228 7.54 1.93 -22.93
C ASP A 228 8.57 2.76 -23.71
N HIS A 229 9.74 2.99 -23.11
CA HIS A 229 10.94 3.46 -23.79
C HIS A 229 12.14 2.57 -23.49
#